data_AF-A0A6H5HN96-F1
#
_entry.id   AF-A0A6H5HN96-F1
#
_cell.length_a   1.000
_cell.length_b   1.000
_cell.length_c   1.000
_cell.angle_alpha   90.00
_cell.angle_beta   90.00
_cell.angle_gamma   90.00
#
_symmetry.space_group_name_H-M   'P 1'
#
loop_
_entity.id
_entity.type
_entity.pdbx_description
1 polymer ?
#
loop_
_entity_poly.entity_id
_entity_poly.type
_entity_poly.pdbx_seq_one_letter_code
_entity_poly.pdbx_strand_id
1 'polypeptide(L)'
;MWFQQDGATTHTARISLNFLRRIFPGRVISRHGDVPWPPRSPDLTPSDFFLWGYLKSKVYVDKPRTIQELKQSITQETVGIPDDMVERVMRNFGERLQECITER
;
A
#
# COMPACT_ATOMS: atom_id res chain seq x y z
N MET A 1 12.60 -0.26 -9.65
CA MET A 1 11.65 -0.19 -8.53
C MET A 1 10.72 1.01 -8.76
N TRP A 2 9.42 0.80 -8.60
CA TRP A 2 8.38 1.84 -8.67
C TRP A 2 7.88 2.14 -7.26
N PHE A 3 7.43 3.37 -7.01
CA PHE A 3 6.82 3.76 -5.75
C PHE A 3 5.38 4.19 -5.97
N GLN A 4 4.44 3.59 -5.24
CA GLN A 4 3.03 3.94 -5.27
C GLN A 4 2.58 4.41 -3.88
N GLN A 5 1.79 5.47 -3.84
CA GLN A 5 1.10 5.96 -2.65
C GLN A 5 -0.25 6.57 -3.01
N ASP A 6 -1.15 6.64 -2.04
CA ASP A 6 -2.48 7.23 -2.20
C ASP A 6 -2.45 8.76 -2.36
N GLY A 7 -3.64 9.37 -2.39
CA GLY A 7 -3.84 10.79 -2.65
C GLY A 7 -3.94 11.68 -1.40
N ALA A 8 -3.50 11.21 -0.23
CA ALA A 8 -3.53 11.99 1.02
C ALA A 8 -2.70 13.27 0.92
N THR A 9 -3.18 14.38 1.49
CA THR A 9 -2.58 15.72 1.32
C THR A 9 -1.09 15.78 1.70
N THR A 10 -0.68 15.06 2.75
CA THR A 10 0.71 14.99 3.20
C THR A 10 1.61 14.22 2.21
N HIS A 11 1.08 13.22 1.52
CA HIS A 11 1.79 12.42 0.53
C HIS A 11 1.96 13.17 -0.80
N THR A 12 1.01 14.04 -1.14
CA THR A 12 1.00 14.81 -2.38
C THR A 12 1.62 16.20 -2.24
N ALA A 13 2.07 16.57 -1.04
CA ALA A 13 2.75 17.84 -0.82
C ALA A 13 4.02 17.93 -1.68
N ARG A 14 4.33 19.13 -2.18
CA ARG A 14 5.50 19.36 -3.04
C ARG A 14 6.80 18.84 -2.42
N ILE A 15 6.99 19.03 -1.13
CA ILE A 15 8.18 18.57 -0.41
C ILE A 15 8.30 17.04 -0.42
N SER A 16 7.19 16.34 -0.15
CA SER A 16 7.11 14.87 -0.13
C SER A 16 7.37 14.29 -1.52
N LEU A 17 6.69 14.81 -2.55
CA LEU A 17 6.88 14.35 -3.93
C LEU A 17 8.28 14.65 -4.47
N ASN A 18 8.86 15.81 -4.14
CA ASN A 18 10.24 16.13 -4.55
C ASN A 18 11.25 15.19 -3.92
N PHE A 19 11.05 14.80 -2.65
CA PHE A 19 11.86 13.78 -2.01
C PHE A 19 11.73 12.44 -2.72
N LEU A 20 10.51 11.98 -2.97
CA LEU A 20 10.27 10.70 -3.66
C LEU A 20 10.84 10.67 -5.08
N ARG A 21 10.70 11.76 -5.85
CA ARG A 21 11.29 11.87 -7.20
C ARG A 21 12.81 11.78 -7.22
N ARG A 22 13.49 12.19 -6.14
CA ARG A 22 14.96 12.01 -6.02
C ARG A 22 15.35 10.55 -5.85
N ILE A 23 14.53 9.78 -5.14
CA ILE A 23 14.77 8.35 -4.87
C ILE A 23 14.28 7.48 -6.03
N PHE A 24 13.13 7.82 -6.62
CA PHE A 24 12.43 7.08 -7.67
C PHE A 24 12.18 7.97 -8.91
N PRO A 25 13.24 8.42 -9.60
CA PRO A 25 13.10 9.35 -10.71
C PRO A 25 12.23 8.75 -11.83
N GLY A 26 11.18 9.47 -12.21
CA GLY A 26 10.23 9.09 -13.26
C GLY A 26 9.35 7.88 -12.91
N ARG A 27 9.33 7.44 -11.64
CA ARG A 27 8.70 6.19 -11.21
C ARG A 27 7.82 6.34 -9.97
N VAL A 28 7.26 7.54 -9.77
CA VAL A 28 6.33 7.84 -8.68
C VAL A 28 4.88 7.80 -9.18
N ILE A 29 4.12 6.81 -8.72
CA ILE A 29 2.66 6.69 -8.91
C ILE A 29 1.97 7.35 -7.71
N SER A 30 1.38 8.52 -7.91
CA SER A 30 0.70 9.27 -6.84
C SER A 30 -0.20 10.34 -7.44
N ARG A 31 -1.07 10.92 -6.62
CA ARG A 31 -1.78 12.14 -7.01
C ARG A 31 -0.76 13.28 -7.15
N HIS A 32 -0.61 13.79 -8.37
CA HIS A 32 0.45 14.73 -8.80
C HIS A 32 1.87 14.14 -8.92
N GLY A 33 1.99 12.81 -8.92
CA GLY A 33 3.23 12.08 -9.22
C GLY A 33 3.60 12.11 -10.72
N ASP A 34 4.56 11.28 -11.09
CA ASP A 34 4.98 11.11 -12.49
C ASP A 34 3.91 10.34 -13.29
N VAL A 35 3.27 9.36 -12.62
CA VAL A 35 2.07 8.69 -13.11
C VAL A 35 0.90 9.09 -12.20
N PRO A 36 -0.12 9.80 -12.72
CA PRO A 36 -1.28 10.20 -11.92
C PRO A 36 -2.05 8.99 -11.40
N TRP A 37 -2.37 9.02 -10.11
CA TRP A 37 -3.21 8.00 -9.46
C TRP A 37 -4.63 8.56 -9.20
N PRO A 38 -5.70 7.81 -9.50
CA PRO A 38 -7.06 8.28 -9.27
C PRO A 38 -7.35 8.51 -7.78
N PRO A 39 -8.18 9.53 -7.45
CA PRO A 39 -8.60 9.75 -6.07
C PRO A 39 -9.62 8.69 -5.64
N ARG A 40 -9.61 8.34 -4.34
CA ARG A 40 -10.57 7.41 -3.72
C ARG A 40 -10.56 6.01 -4.35
N SER A 41 -9.37 5.48 -4.60
CA SER A 41 -9.19 4.13 -5.14
C SER A 41 -8.53 3.17 -4.13
N PRO A 42 -9.13 2.94 -2.94
CA PRO A 42 -8.59 1.99 -1.97
C PRO A 42 -8.53 0.56 -2.53
N ASP A 43 -9.46 0.21 -3.43
CA ASP A 43 -9.45 -1.07 -4.15
C ASP A 43 -8.22 -1.24 -5.04
N LEU A 44 -7.53 -0.17 -5.40
CA LEU A 44 -6.33 -0.24 -6.22
C LEU A 44 -5.04 -0.10 -5.39
N THR A 45 -5.12 0.02 -4.07
CA THR A 45 -3.93 0.09 -3.21
C THR A 45 -3.74 -1.24 -2.48
N PRO A 46 -2.67 -2.03 -2.76
CA PRO A 46 -2.41 -3.31 -2.09
C PRO A 46 -2.40 -3.22 -0.56
N SER A 47 -1.90 -2.11 -0.01
CA SER A 47 -1.94 -1.89 1.42
C SER A 47 -3.36 -1.82 1.97
N ASP A 48 -4.29 -1.20 1.24
CA ASP A 48 -5.66 -0.95 1.69
C ASP A 48 -6.56 -2.18 1.51
N PHE A 49 -6.55 -2.80 0.33
CA PHE A 49 -7.42 -3.96 0.07
C PHE A 49 -6.91 -5.25 0.69
N PHE A 50 -5.63 -5.33 1.05
CA PHE A 50 -5.02 -6.54 1.61
C PHE A 50 -4.29 -6.29 2.94
N LEU A 51 -3.17 -5.56 2.93
CA LEU A 51 -2.20 -5.59 4.04
C LEU A 51 -2.82 -5.18 5.37
N TRP A 52 -3.55 -4.06 5.42
CA TRP A 52 -4.13 -3.54 6.65
C TRP A 52 -5.22 -4.46 7.21
N GLY A 53 -6.03 -5.08 6.34
CA GLY A 53 -7.03 -6.06 6.77
C GLY A 53 -6.37 -7.32 7.31
N TYR A 54 -5.38 -7.84 6.58
CA TYR A 54 -4.59 -9.01 6.96
C TYR A 54 -3.91 -8.82 8.32
N LEU A 55 -3.12 -7.76 8.48
CA LEU A 55 -2.39 -7.49 9.72
C LEU A 55 -3.33 -7.31 10.91
N LYS A 56 -4.44 -6.56 10.76
CA LYS A 56 -5.43 -6.44 11.83
C LYS A 56 -5.99 -7.80 12.25
N SER A 57 -6.29 -8.68 11.29
CA SER A 57 -6.84 -10.01 11.57
C SER A 57 -5.88 -10.91 12.35
N LYS A 58 -4.57 -10.66 12.28
CA LYS A 58 -3.52 -11.43 12.96
C LYS A 58 -3.10 -10.79 14.28
N VAL A 59 -2.73 -9.52 14.23
CA VAL A 59 -2.18 -8.77 15.37
C VAL A 59 -3.16 -8.66 16.53
N TYR A 60 -4.46 -8.51 16.26
CA TYR A 60 -5.46 -8.37 17.32
C TYR A 60 -5.93 -9.70 17.94
N VAL A 61 -5.47 -10.86 17.43
CA VAL A 61 -5.73 -12.17 18.07
C VAL A 61 -5.13 -12.20 19.48
N ASP A 62 -3.89 -11.72 19.62
CA ASP A 62 -3.14 -11.74 20.88
C ASP A 62 -3.48 -10.57 21.82
N LYS A 63 -4.33 -9.64 21.37
CA LYS A 63 -4.81 -8.48 22.14
C LYS A 63 -3.68 -7.71 22.84
N PRO A 64 -2.71 -7.16 22.08
CA PRO A 64 -1.60 -6.41 22.66
C PRO A 64 -2.10 -5.26 23.53
N ARG A 65 -1.50 -5.10 24.72
CA ARG A 65 -1.88 -4.11 25.73
C ARG A 65 -0.92 -2.93 25.79
N THR A 66 0.25 -3.05 25.18
CA THR A 66 1.24 -1.98 25.09
C THR A 66 1.59 -1.65 23.64
N ILE A 67 2.10 -0.43 23.41
CA ILE A 67 2.62 -0.02 22.09
C ILE A 67 3.78 -0.92 21.66
N GLN A 68 4.60 -1.38 22.61
CA GLN A 68 5.73 -2.26 22.33
C GLN A 68 5.26 -3.63 21.82
N GLU A 69 4.31 -4.26 22.51
CA GLU A 69 3.70 -5.51 22.07
C GLU A 69 3.05 -5.37 20.70
N LEU A 70 2.31 -4.28 20.47
CA LEU A 70 1.67 -4.01 19.19
C LEU A 70 2.71 -3.90 18.06
N LYS A 71 3.80 -3.14 18.27
CA LYS A 71 4.87 -3.00 17.28
C LYS A 71 5.55 -4.34 16.99
N GLN A 72 5.80 -5.13 18.03
CA GLN A 72 6.42 -6.45 17.89
C GLN A 72 5.52 -7.40 17.09
N SER A 73 4.23 -7.46 17.43
CA SER A 73 3.27 -8.30 16.71
C SER A 73 3.13 -7.87 15.25
N ILE A 74 3.01 -6.56 14.95
CA ILE A 74 2.99 -6.07 13.55
C ILE A 74 4.25 -6.51 12.80
N THR A 75 5.42 -6.39 13.43
CA THR A 75 6.70 -6.77 12.80
C THR A 75 6.75 -8.27 12.51
N GLN A 76 6.37 -9.09 13.48
CA GLN A 76 6.36 -10.54 13.36
C GLN A 76 5.39 -11.00 12.26
N GLU A 77 4.16 -10.49 12.27
CA GLU A 77 3.14 -10.84 11.28
C GLU A 77 3.50 -10.35 9.88
N THR A 78 4.20 -9.21 9.76
CA THR A 78 4.68 -8.69 8.46
C THR A 78 5.80 -9.55 7.90
N VAL A 79 6.79 -9.93 8.72
CA VAL A 79 7.89 -10.83 8.30
C VAL A 79 7.38 -12.24 7.99
N GLY A 80 6.29 -12.65 8.62
CA GLY A 80 5.64 -13.94 8.39
C GLY A 80 4.79 -14.00 7.11
N ILE A 81 4.62 -12.90 6.35
CA ILE A 81 3.86 -12.93 5.09
C ILE A 81 4.65 -13.73 4.06
N PRO A 82 4.10 -14.85 3.54
CA PRO A 82 4.79 -15.65 2.53
C PRO A 82 4.93 -14.91 1.20
N ASP A 83 6.03 -15.12 0.48
CA ASP A 83 6.28 -14.51 -0.82
C ASP A 83 5.17 -14.83 -1.84
N ASP A 84 4.65 -16.07 -1.84
CA ASP A 84 3.55 -16.48 -2.73
C ASP A 84 2.24 -15.71 -2.44
N MET A 85 2.05 -15.23 -1.21
CA MET A 85 0.92 -14.39 -0.85
C MET A 85 1.11 -12.98 -1.44
N VAL A 86 2.32 -12.43 -1.37
CA VAL A 86 2.65 -11.13 -1.98
C VAL A 86 2.49 -11.19 -3.49
N GLU A 87 2.97 -12.24 -4.14
CA GLU A 87 2.81 -12.45 -5.58
C GLU A 87 1.33 -12.51 -5.98
N ARG A 88 0.49 -13.21 -5.21
CA ARG A 88 -0.96 -13.26 -5.43
C ARG A 88 -1.62 -11.89 -5.31
N VAL A 89 -1.22 -11.10 -4.32
CA VAL A 89 -1.72 -9.72 -4.12
C VAL A 89 -1.35 -8.83 -5.30
N MET A 90 -0.13 -8.92 -5.80
CA MET A 90 0.29 -8.14 -6.96
C MET A 90 -0.37 -8.58 -8.26
N ARG A 91 -0.66 -9.88 -8.43
CA ARG A 91 -1.50 -10.36 -9.54
C ARG A 91 -2.92 -9.82 -9.44
N ASN A 92 -3.53 -9.87 -8.27
CA ASN A 92 -4.88 -9.35 -8.02
C ASN A 92 -4.95 -7.83 -8.27
N PHE A 93 -3.90 -7.08 -7.93
CA PHE A 93 -3.79 -5.66 -8.31
C PHE A 93 -3.94 -5.44 -9.83
N GLY A 94 -3.29 -6.28 -10.64
CA GLY A 94 -3.44 -6.24 -12.10
C GLY A 94 -4.86 -6.57 -12.58
N GLU A 95 -5.50 -7.58 -11.96
CA GLU A 95 -6.89 -7.95 -12.24
C GLU A 95 -7.85 -6.80 -11.92
N ARG A 96 -7.71 -6.16 -10.75
CA ARG A 96 -8.53 -5.01 -10.33
C ARG A 96 -8.36 -3.79 -11.22
N LEU A 97 -7.14 -3.54 -11.73
CA LEU A 97 -6.91 -2.50 -12.72
C LEU A 97 -7.69 -2.78 -14.01
N GLN A 98 -7.71 -4.04 -14.45
CA GLN A 98 -8.46 -4.44 -15.64
C GLN A 98 -9.97 -4.31 -15.44
N GLU A 99 -10.49 -4.72 -14.28
CA GLU A 99 -11.90 -4.52 -13.91
C GLU A 99 -12.28 -3.04 -13.95
N CYS A 100 -11.46 -2.16 -13.36
CA CYS A 100 -11.70 -0.72 -13.37
C CYS A 100 -11.74 -0.11 -14.80
N ILE A 101 -11.05 -0.71 -15.77
CA ILE A 101 -11.10 -0.30 -17.18
C ILE A 101 -12.36 -0.83 -17.86
N THR A 102 -12.76 -2.06 -17.53
CA THR A 102 -13.87 -2.78 -18.17
C THR A 102 -15.25 -2.38 -17.64
N GLU A 103 -15.38 -1.93 -16.39
CA GLU A 103 -16.64 -1.44 -15.79
C GLU A 103 -17.10 -0.05 -16.31
N ARG A 104 -16.78 0.27 -17.57
CA ARG A 104 -17.16 1.51 -18.25
C ARG A 104 -18.58 1.49 -18.80
#